data_AF-A0A933U580-F1
#
_entry.id   AF-A0A933U580-F1
#
_cell.length_a   1.000
_cell.length_b   1.000
_cell.length_c   1.000
_cell.angle_alpha   90.00
_cell.angle_beta   90.00
_cell.angle_gamma   90.00
#
_symmetry.space_group_name_H-M   'P 1'
#
loop_
_entity.id
_entity.type
_entity.pdbx_description
1 polymer ?
#
loop_
_entity_poly.entity_id
_entity_poly.type
_entity_poly.pdbx_seq_one_letter_code
_entity_poly.pdbx_strand_id
1 'polypeptide(L)'
;MPRGNYIEGNDNAFANQLKTFKNNIGSYAATLGLSAAQVAAQAADCDYFEYVLKCLAVMQTGAQQWTAWKDLSRDGGVSLSSGAPTDPVFPSPVPAVPPGIEARFRALVRQIKASPNYNGAIGTALGIEAARQSAPDLTTLRPEIDVTLNGNQVLVGWGWQGNSAYLDMCEIQVDRGDGKGFGLLAFDSTPNYVDTAPFPAAPTKWTYRAIYRLGDSQVGQWSQPASLTVPG
;
A
#
# COMPACT_ATOMS: atom_id res chain seq x y z
N MET A 1 13.23 -6.65 -9.66
CA MET A 1 12.02 -5.85 -9.43
C MET A 1 11.23 -6.46 -8.27
N PRO A 2 11.23 -5.83 -7.09
CA PRO A 2 10.27 -6.11 -6.03
C PRO A 2 8.86 -6.20 -6.59
N ARG A 3 8.17 -7.29 -6.27
CA ARG A 3 6.75 -7.45 -6.55
C ARG A 3 6.00 -6.66 -5.46
N GLY A 4 5.04 -5.83 -5.85
CA GLY A 4 4.16 -5.14 -4.90
C GLY A 4 3.40 -6.14 -4.02
N ASN A 5 2.71 -5.66 -2.98
CA ASN A 5 1.77 -6.50 -2.26
C ASN A 5 0.71 -7.01 -3.26
N TYR A 6 0.61 -8.32 -3.44
CA TYR A 6 -0.35 -8.92 -4.38
C TYR A 6 -1.76 -8.98 -3.81
N ILE A 7 -1.94 -8.67 -2.52
CA ILE A 7 -3.26 -8.58 -1.89
C ILE A 7 -3.87 -7.22 -2.18
N GLU A 8 -5.08 -7.25 -2.69
CA GLU A 8 -5.88 -6.06 -2.96
C GLU A 8 -6.22 -5.29 -1.67
N GLY A 9 -6.09 -3.96 -1.71
CA GLY A 9 -6.24 -3.12 -0.50
C GLY A 9 -7.67 -2.74 -0.13
N ASN A 10 -8.63 -2.89 -1.05
CA ASN A 10 -10.06 -2.62 -0.80
C ASN A 10 -10.81 -3.95 -0.67
N ASP A 11 -11.70 -4.05 0.32
CA ASP A 11 -12.53 -5.24 0.58
C ASP A 11 -13.24 -5.81 -0.66
N ASN A 12 -13.84 -4.97 -1.51
CA ASN A 12 -14.51 -5.44 -2.73
C ASN A 12 -13.51 -6.02 -3.75
N ALA A 13 -12.33 -5.41 -3.86
CA ALA A 13 -11.27 -5.90 -4.73
C ALA A 13 -10.68 -7.21 -4.17
N PHE A 14 -10.49 -7.29 -2.85
CA PHE A 14 -10.04 -8.50 -2.16
C PHE A 14 -11.05 -9.66 -2.29
N ALA A 15 -12.36 -9.39 -2.17
CA ALA A 15 -13.40 -10.38 -2.41
C ALA A 15 -13.38 -10.90 -3.86
N ASN A 16 -13.19 -10.02 -4.84
CA ASN A 16 -13.03 -10.40 -6.25
C ASN A 16 -11.75 -11.22 -6.48
N GLN A 17 -10.66 -10.92 -5.77
CA GLN A 17 -9.44 -11.71 -5.80
C GLN A 17 -9.67 -13.12 -5.25
N LEU A 18 -10.32 -13.26 -4.08
CA LEU A 18 -10.68 -14.55 -3.50
C LEU A 18 -11.57 -15.38 -4.44
N LYS A 19 -12.50 -14.71 -5.14
CA LYS A 19 -13.40 -15.33 -6.12
C LYS A 19 -12.66 -15.82 -7.35
N THR A 20 -11.75 -15.00 -7.89
CA THR A 20 -10.87 -15.38 -9.00
C THR A 20 -10.05 -16.61 -8.63
N PHE A 21 -9.43 -16.60 -7.44
CA PHE A 21 -8.69 -17.74 -6.93
C PHE A 21 -9.57 -18.99 -6.79
N LYS A 22 -10.74 -18.86 -6.15
CA LYS A 22 -11.70 -19.95 -5.92
C LYS A 22 -12.10 -20.64 -7.23
N ASN A 23 -12.38 -19.86 -8.27
CA ASN A 23 -12.83 -20.39 -9.55
C ASN A 23 -11.73 -21.15 -10.31
N ASN A 24 -10.46 -20.78 -10.10
CA ASN A 24 -9.35 -21.30 -10.90
C ASN A 24 -8.51 -22.36 -10.16
N ILE A 25 -8.48 -22.37 -8.83
CA ILE A 25 -7.57 -23.24 -8.06
C ILE A 25 -7.82 -24.73 -8.26
N GLY A 26 -9.07 -25.14 -8.56
CA GLY A 26 -9.42 -26.54 -8.80
C GLY A 26 -8.61 -27.16 -9.94
N SER A 27 -8.39 -26.43 -11.03
CA SER A 27 -7.62 -26.89 -12.20
C SER A 27 -6.13 -27.08 -11.90
N TYR A 28 -5.62 -26.44 -10.86
CA TYR A 28 -4.20 -26.47 -10.48
C TYR A 28 -3.93 -27.25 -9.19
N ALA A 29 -4.97 -27.69 -8.47
CA ALA A 29 -4.84 -28.30 -7.14
C ALA A 29 -3.91 -29.51 -7.14
N ALA A 30 -4.09 -30.44 -8.09
CA ALA A 30 -3.23 -31.62 -8.22
C ALA A 30 -1.77 -31.24 -8.56
N THR A 31 -1.59 -30.35 -9.53
CA THR A 31 -0.27 -29.84 -9.95
C THR A 31 0.48 -29.18 -8.80
N LEU A 32 -0.23 -28.43 -7.96
CA LEU A 32 0.34 -27.69 -6.84
C LEU A 32 0.42 -28.51 -5.54
N GLY A 33 -0.06 -29.77 -5.54
CA GLY A 33 -0.06 -30.64 -4.36
C GLY A 33 -1.00 -30.17 -3.25
N LEU A 34 -2.09 -29.49 -3.59
CA LEU A 34 -3.07 -29.02 -2.62
C LEU A 34 -4.08 -30.12 -2.29
N SER A 35 -4.39 -30.26 -1.00
CA SER A 35 -5.45 -31.16 -0.55
C SER A 35 -6.84 -30.60 -0.87
N ALA A 36 -7.81 -31.51 -1.02
CA ALA A 36 -9.21 -31.13 -1.19
C ALA A 36 -9.73 -30.25 -0.04
N ALA A 37 -9.23 -30.51 1.18
CA ALA A 37 -9.57 -29.71 2.37
C ALA A 37 -9.08 -28.26 2.25
N GLN A 38 -7.88 -28.02 1.72
CA GLN A 38 -7.37 -26.67 1.50
C GLN A 38 -8.18 -25.90 0.46
N VAL A 39 -8.56 -26.57 -0.64
CA VAL A 39 -9.39 -25.96 -1.68
C VAL A 39 -10.78 -25.64 -1.14
N ALA A 40 -11.40 -26.57 -0.40
CA ALA A 40 -12.71 -26.36 0.21
C ALA A 40 -12.68 -25.25 1.28
N ALA A 41 -11.64 -25.19 2.10
CA ALA A 41 -11.48 -24.14 3.11
C ALA A 41 -11.34 -22.76 2.47
N GLN A 42 -10.55 -22.63 1.38
CA GLN A 42 -10.47 -21.37 0.66
C GLN A 42 -11.80 -20.96 0.01
N ALA A 43 -12.54 -21.94 -0.53
CA ALA A 43 -13.85 -21.66 -1.12
C ALA A 43 -14.83 -21.14 -0.06
N ALA A 44 -14.83 -21.73 1.14
CA ALA A 44 -15.63 -21.28 2.28
C ALA A 44 -15.22 -19.87 2.75
N ASP A 45 -13.92 -19.57 2.78
CA ASP A 45 -13.40 -18.23 3.09
C ASP A 45 -13.91 -17.17 2.10
N CYS A 46 -13.89 -17.49 0.80
CA CYS A 46 -14.43 -16.63 -0.25
C CYS A 46 -15.93 -16.38 -0.06
N ASP A 47 -16.72 -17.44 0.13
CA ASP A 47 -18.18 -17.34 0.24
C ASP A 47 -18.61 -16.56 1.49
N TYR A 48 -17.95 -16.80 2.62
CA TYR A 48 -18.25 -16.09 3.85
C TYR A 48 -17.89 -14.61 3.78
N PHE A 49 -16.74 -14.26 3.19
CA PHE A 49 -16.38 -12.84 3.03
C PHE A 49 -17.36 -12.12 2.09
N GLU A 50 -17.74 -12.73 0.97
CA GLU A 50 -18.74 -12.17 0.05
C GLU A 50 -20.11 -12.01 0.74
N TYR A 51 -20.52 -12.96 1.59
CA TYR A 51 -21.74 -12.85 2.40
C TYR A 51 -21.68 -11.66 3.37
N VAL A 52 -20.59 -11.52 4.13
CA VAL A 52 -20.42 -10.42 5.10
C VAL A 52 -20.47 -9.06 4.41
N LEU A 53 -19.80 -8.90 3.26
CA LEU A 53 -19.84 -7.65 2.50
C LEU A 53 -21.24 -7.29 2.01
N LYS A 54 -22.02 -8.29 1.55
CA LYS A 54 -23.42 -8.07 1.14
C LYS A 54 -24.30 -7.67 2.32
N CYS A 55 -24.13 -8.32 3.48
CA CYS A 55 -24.83 -7.92 4.70
C CYS A 55 -24.50 -6.49 5.12
N LEU A 56 -23.22 -6.11 5.08
CA LEU A 56 -22.77 -4.74 5.38
C LEU A 56 -23.40 -3.73 4.42
N ALA A 57 -23.39 -4.00 3.11
CA ALA A 57 -23.99 -3.13 2.11
C ALA A 57 -25.50 -2.93 2.36
N VAL A 58 -26.23 -4.02 2.62
CA VAL A 58 -27.67 -3.98 2.96
C VAL A 58 -27.92 -3.11 4.19
N MET A 59 -27.13 -3.25 5.25
CA MET A 59 -27.26 -2.43 6.46
C MET A 59 -26.97 -0.95 6.21
N GLN A 60 -25.93 -0.64 5.43
CA GLN A 60 -25.56 0.74 5.11
C GLN A 60 -26.65 1.43 4.28
N THR A 61 -27.18 0.75 3.26
CA THR A 61 -28.30 1.26 2.46
C THR A 61 -29.55 1.44 3.33
N GLY A 62 -29.88 0.46 4.17
CA GLY A 62 -31.01 0.56 5.09
C GLY A 62 -30.89 1.75 6.04
N ALA A 63 -29.71 1.96 6.64
CA ALA A 63 -29.45 3.09 7.53
C ALA A 63 -29.66 4.44 6.84
N GLN A 64 -29.21 4.59 5.59
CA GLN A 64 -29.42 5.81 4.80
C GLN A 64 -30.91 6.05 4.52
N GLN A 65 -31.66 5.00 4.12
CA GLN A 65 -33.08 5.09 3.84
C GLN A 65 -33.89 5.49 5.08
N TRP A 66 -33.62 4.86 6.22
CA TRP A 66 -34.28 5.16 7.48
C TRP A 66 -33.93 6.55 8.02
N THR A 67 -32.71 7.02 7.79
CA THR A 67 -32.31 8.39 8.14
C THR A 67 -33.10 9.40 7.33
N ALA A 68 -33.15 9.24 6.00
CA ALA A 68 -33.92 10.11 5.13
C ALA A 68 -35.43 10.10 5.46
N TRP A 69 -35.99 8.94 5.76
CA TRP A 69 -37.40 8.82 6.14
C TRP A 69 -37.72 9.49 7.48
N LYS A 70 -36.85 9.35 8.48
CA LYS A 70 -36.96 10.05 9.77
C LYS A 70 -36.94 11.56 9.57
N ASP A 71 -36.00 12.08 8.78
CA ASP A 71 -35.88 13.52 8.52
C ASP A 71 -37.13 14.06 7.80
N LEU A 72 -37.59 13.38 6.75
CA LEU A 72 -38.84 13.73 6.07
C LEU A 72 -40.06 13.71 7.01
N SER A 73 -40.16 12.69 7.87
CA SER A 73 -41.27 12.54 8.82
C SER A 73 -41.29 13.66 9.87
N ARG A 74 -40.11 14.17 10.25
CA ARG A 74 -39.96 15.21 11.26
C ARG A 74 -40.13 16.60 10.69
N ASP A 75 -39.41 16.90 9.62
CA ASP A 75 -39.21 18.25 9.11
C ASP A 75 -40.13 18.56 7.90
N GLY A 76 -40.82 17.54 7.37
CA GLY A 76 -41.62 17.64 6.15
C GLY A 76 -40.75 17.77 4.89
N GLY A 77 -41.36 18.12 3.76
CA GLY A 77 -40.66 18.28 2.49
C GLY A 77 -41.31 17.50 1.34
N VAL A 78 -40.58 17.35 0.24
CA VAL A 78 -41.06 16.58 -0.92
C VAL A 78 -41.11 15.11 -0.56
N SER A 79 -42.28 14.48 -0.75
CA SER A 79 -42.43 13.04 -0.52
C SER A 79 -41.47 12.24 -1.41
N LEU A 80 -40.77 11.29 -0.80
CA LEU A 80 -39.95 10.34 -1.54
C LEU A 80 -40.84 9.43 -2.40
N SER A 81 -40.51 9.28 -3.68
CA SER A 81 -41.24 8.40 -4.60
C SER A 81 -41.22 6.92 -4.17
N SER A 82 -40.25 6.53 -3.34
CA SER A 82 -40.11 5.18 -2.78
C SER A 82 -41.06 4.88 -1.62
N GLY A 83 -41.74 5.89 -1.04
CA GLY A 83 -42.52 5.71 0.19
C GLY A 83 -41.65 5.38 1.41
N ALA A 84 -42.29 4.80 2.44
CA ALA A 84 -41.61 4.37 3.66
C ALA A 84 -40.55 3.28 3.37
N PRO A 85 -39.38 3.31 4.02
CA PRO A 85 -38.39 2.25 3.90
C PRO A 85 -38.96 0.88 4.27
N THR A 86 -38.44 -0.16 3.61
CA THR A 86 -38.78 -1.55 3.92
C THR A 86 -37.70 -2.18 4.81
N ASP A 87 -38.06 -3.25 5.50
CA ASP A 87 -37.10 -3.98 6.33
C ASP A 87 -35.98 -4.58 5.45
N PRO A 88 -34.70 -4.41 5.84
CA PRO A 88 -33.59 -4.96 5.09
C PRO A 88 -33.65 -6.49 5.03
N VAL A 89 -33.57 -7.06 3.83
CA VAL A 89 -33.51 -8.51 3.61
C VAL A 89 -32.06 -8.93 3.39
N PHE A 90 -31.52 -9.75 4.28
CA PHE A 90 -30.18 -10.31 4.12
C PHE A 90 -30.14 -11.39 3.04
N PRO A 91 -28.98 -11.56 2.37
CA PRO A 91 -28.75 -12.72 1.53
C PRO A 91 -28.84 -14.02 2.35
N SER A 92 -29.01 -15.15 1.66
CA SER A 92 -28.98 -16.46 2.31
C SER A 92 -27.70 -16.62 3.13
N PRO A 93 -27.79 -17.08 4.39
CA PRO A 93 -26.63 -17.31 5.22
C PRO A 93 -25.74 -18.40 4.61
N VAL A 94 -24.43 -18.24 4.79
CA VAL A 94 -23.42 -19.24 4.45
C VAL A 94 -22.70 -19.71 5.72
N PRO A 95 -22.11 -20.91 5.74
CA PRO A 95 -21.39 -21.40 6.91
C PRO A 95 -20.30 -20.42 7.37
N ALA A 96 -20.25 -20.16 8.68
CA ALA A 96 -19.26 -19.25 9.24
C ALA A 96 -17.85 -19.85 9.19
N VAL A 97 -16.86 -19.00 8.88
CA VAL A 97 -15.43 -19.34 8.96
C VAL A 97 -14.75 -18.54 10.07
N PRO A 98 -13.62 -19.01 10.62
CA PRO A 98 -12.88 -18.25 11.62
C PRO A 98 -12.40 -16.89 11.08
N PRO A 99 -12.25 -15.85 11.91
CA PRO A 99 -11.61 -14.59 11.51
C PRO A 99 -10.20 -14.79 10.95
N GLY A 100 -9.69 -13.81 10.19
CA GLY A 100 -8.34 -13.86 9.60
C GLY A 100 -8.26 -14.51 8.21
N ILE A 101 -9.28 -14.30 7.37
CA ILE A 101 -9.34 -14.81 5.99
C ILE A 101 -8.11 -14.38 5.16
N GLU A 102 -7.72 -13.10 5.21
CA GLU A 102 -6.53 -12.63 4.49
C GLU A 102 -5.25 -13.33 4.97
N ALA A 103 -5.10 -13.54 6.28
CA ALA A 103 -3.92 -14.22 6.83
C ALA A 103 -3.83 -15.67 6.35
N ARG A 104 -4.95 -16.41 6.34
CA ARG A 104 -5.02 -17.76 5.77
C ARG A 104 -4.76 -17.78 4.27
N PHE A 105 -5.34 -16.83 3.54
CA PHE A 105 -5.11 -16.71 2.10
C PHE A 105 -3.64 -16.45 1.79
N ARG A 106 -2.97 -15.53 2.51
CA ARG A 106 -1.53 -15.29 2.41
C ARG A 106 -0.68 -16.51 2.75
N ALA A 107 -1.11 -17.33 3.73
CA ALA A 107 -0.42 -18.57 4.06
C ALA A 107 -0.53 -19.61 2.93
N LEU A 108 -1.73 -19.78 2.35
CA LEU A 108 -1.95 -20.68 1.22
C LEU A 108 -1.16 -20.23 -0.01
N VAL A 109 -1.15 -18.94 -0.33
CA VAL A 109 -0.37 -18.40 -1.46
C VAL A 109 1.13 -18.61 -1.26
N ARG A 110 1.64 -18.46 -0.03
CA ARG A 110 3.05 -18.79 0.27
C ARG A 110 3.36 -20.26 -0.01
N GLN A 111 2.49 -21.19 0.40
CA GLN A 111 2.63 -22.61 0.09
C GLN A 111 2.62 -22.87 -1.42
N ILE A 112 1.69 -22.26 -2.15
CA ILE A 112 1.56 -22.40 -3.61
C ILE A 112 2.82 -21.92 -4.32
N LYS A 113 3.32 -20.73 -3.96
CA LYS A 113 4.53 -20.14 -4.57
C LYS A 113 5.81 -20.90 -4.21
N ALA A 114 5.80 -21.69 -3.14
CA ALA A 114 6.90 -22.57 -2.75
C ALA A 114 6.88 -23.92 -3.48
N SER A 115 5.80 -24.26 -4.18
CA SER A 115 5.69 -25.51 -4.94
C SER A 115 6.68 -25.53 -6.11
N PRO A 116 7.40 -26.64 -6.35
CA PRO A 116 8.30 -26.76 -7.50
C PRO A 116 7.57 -26.71 -8.85
N ASN A 117 6.27 -26.97 -8.87
CA ASN A 117 5.44 -26.93 -10.08
C ASN A 117 4.79 -25.55 -10.32
N TYR A 118 5.07 -24.57 -9.46
CA TYR A 118 4.56 -23.21 -9.61
C TYR A 118 5.25 -22.47 -10.75
N ASN A 119 4.50 -21.67 -11.49
CA ASN A 119 5.04 -20.72 -12.45
C ASN A 119 4.17 -19.45 -12.53
N GLY A 120 4.68 -18.42 -13.21
CA GLY A 120 4.00 -17.14 -13.32
C GLY A 120 2.64 -17.22 -14.01
N ALA A 121 2.44 -18.11 -14.99
CA ALA A 121 1.16 -18.28 -15.67
C ALA A 121 0.08 -18.83 -14.73
N ILE A 122 0.45 -19.81 -13.89
CA ILE A 122 -0.43 -20.31 -12.82
C ILE A 122 -0.74 -19.19 -11.83
N GLY A 123 0.27 -18.43 -11.40
CA GLY A 123 0.07 -17.30 -10.49
C GLY A 123 -0.87 -16.23 -11.04
N THR A 124 -0.74 -15.88 -12.33
CA THR A 124 -1.63 -14.95 -13.02
C THR A 124 -3.04 -15.49 -13.11
N ALA A 125 -3.22 -16.75 -13.49
CA ALA A 125 -4.55 -17.38 -13.54
C ALA A 125 -5.23 -17.42 -12.17
N LEU A 126 -4.46 -17.61 -11.09
CA LEU A 126 -4.97 -17.61 -9.72
C LEU A 126 -5.19 -16.21 -9.14
N GLY A 127 -4.77 -15.14 -9.83
CA GLY A 127 -4.85 -13.77 -9.30
C GLY A 127 -3.92 -13.51 -8.13
N ILE A 128 -2.78 -14.21 -8.05
CA ILE A 128 -1.81 -14.13 -6.94
C ILE A 128 -0.43 -13.62 -7.36
N GLU A 129 -0.28 -13.22 -8.63
CA GLU A 129 0.86 -12.39 -9.03
C GLU A 129 0.58 -10.94 -8.67
N ALA A 130 1.58 -10.28 -8.09
CA ALA A 130 1.49 -8.84 -7.91
C ALA A 130 1.43 -8.17 -9.28
N ALA A 131 0.68 -7.07 -9.38
CA ALA A 131 0.85 -6.16 -10.51
C ALA A 131 2.34 -5.85 -10.64
N ARG A 132 2.87 -6.05 -11.85
CA ARG A 132 4.23 -5.60 -12.15
C ARG A 132 4.19 -4.08 -11.98
N GLN A 133 4.83 -3.57 -10.94
CA GLN A 133 4.95 -2.13 -10.76
C GLN A 133 5.52 -1.59 -12.07
N SER A 134 4.87 -0.64 -12.73
CA SER A 134 5.47 -0.03 -13.92
C SER A 134 6.72 0.71 -13.49
N ALA A 135 7.76 0.69 -14.34
CA ALA A 135 8.90 1.55 -14.09
C ALA A 135 8.40 3.02 -14.05
N PRO A 136 8.78 3.80 -13.03
CA PRO A 136 8.44 5.20 -12.97
C PRO A 136 9.14 5.94 -14.11
N ASP A 137 8.61 7.10 -14.48
CA ASP A 137 9.32 8.01 -15.36
C ASP A 137 10.54 8.60 -14.62
N LEU A 138 11.72 8.09 -14.96
CA LEU A 138 12.99 8.46 -14.35
C LEU A 138 13.39 9.92 -14.64
N THR A 139 12.65 10.66 -15.46
CA THR A 139 12.93 12.08 -15.74
C THR A 139 12.15 13.04 -14.83
N THR A 140 11.08 12.57 -14.20
CA THR A 140 10.17 13.40 -13.39
C THR A 140 10.21 13.11 -11.90
N LEU A 141 10.79 11.99 -11.51
CA LEU A 141 11.00 11.63 -10.09
C LEU A 141 11.80 12.71 -9.36
N ARG A 142 11.42 13.03 -8.13
CA ARG A 142 12.28 13.77 -7.19
C ARG A 142 12.11 13.19 -5.79
N PRO A 143 13.16 13.13 -4.96
CA PRO A 143 12.97 12.79 -3.55
C PRO A 143 12.16 13.87 -2.83
N GLU A 144 11.27 13.45 -1.94
CA GLU A 144 10.76 14.28 -0.86
C GLU A 144 11.66 14.10 0.35
N ILE A 145 12.13 15.23 0.90
CA ILE A 145 13.02 15.23 2.07
C ILE A 145 12.47 16.15 3.16
N ASP A 146 12.72 15.75 4.40
CA ASP A 146 12.53 16.56 5.60
C ASP A 146 13.84 16.58 6.42
N VAL A 147 14.02 17.63 7.21
CA VAL A 147 15.24 17.80 8.02
C VAL A 147 14.87 18.18 9.43
N THR A 148 15.40 17.42 10.39
CA THR A 148 15.10 17.59 11.81
C THR A 148 16.37 17.54 12.66
N LEU A 149 16.36 18.23 13.81
CA LEU A 149 17.43 18.09 14.80
C LEU A 149 17.20 16.80 15.59
N ASN A 150 18.26 16.00 15.71
CA ASN A 150 18.29 14.82 16.56
C ASN A 150 19.50 14.94 17.51
N GLY A 151 19.27 15.58 18.65
CA GLY A 151 20.35 15.94 19.58
C GLY A 151 21.36 16.89 18.92
N ASN A 152 22.62 16.45 18.82
CA ASN A 152 23.72 17.22 18.23
C ASN A 152 23.98 16.83 16.75
N GLN A 153 22.99 16.25 16.09
CA GLN A 153 23.07 15.80 14.71
C GLN A 153 21.82 16.23 13.94
N VAL A 154 21.89 16.20 12.61
CA VAL A 154 20.73 16.43 11.75
C VAL A 154 20.30 15.11 11.14
N LEU A 155 19.01 14.80 11.25
CA LEU A 155 18.39 13.72 10.50
C LEU A 155 17.84 14.29 9.19
N VAL A 156 18.26 13.72 8.06
CA VAL A 156 17.69 13.97 6.74
C VAL A 156 16.74 12.82 6.42
N GLY A 157 15.46 13.05 6.69
CA GLY A 157 14.39 12.13 6.34
C GLY A 157 14.22 12.09 4.82
N TRP A 158 14.20 10.88 4.26
CA TRP A 158 13.89 10.64 2.86
C TRP A 158 13.33 9.23 2.73
N GLY A 159 12.65 8.94 1.62
CA GLY A 159 12.16 7.60 1.34
C GLY A 159 12.16 7.29 -0.16
N TRP A 160 11.92 6.03 -0.50
CA TRP A 160 11.86 5.59 -1.90
C TRP A 160 10.61 6.02 -2.65
N GLN A 161 9.59 6.53 -1.95
CA GLN A 161 8.29 6.91 -2.51
C GLN A 161 7.66 5.76 -3.34
N GLY A 162 7.83 4.53 -2.85
CA GLY A 162 7.39 3.31 -3.53
C GLY A 162 8.33 2.79 -4.64
N ASN A 163 9.41 3.48 -4.98
CA ASN A 163 10.26 3.18 -6.14
C ASN A 163 11.58 2.47 -5.81
N SER A 164 11.70 1.82 -4.64
CA SER A 164 12.90 1.06 -4.22
C SER A 164 13.24 -0.09 -5.17
N ALA A 165 12.29 -0.45 -6.03
CA ALA A 165 12.42 -1.41 -7.10
C ALA A 165 13.25 -0.97 -8.31
N TYR A 166 13.39 0.34 -8.48
CA TYR A 166 13.86 1.00 -9.70
C TYR A 166 15.01 1.98 -9.45
N LEU A 167 15.42 2.13 -8.19
CA LEU A 167 16.38 3.12 -7.73
C LEU A 167 17.33 2.42 -6.75
N ASP A 168 18.58 2.85 -6.73
CA ASP A 168 19.64 2.20 -5.96
C ASP A 168 20.08 3.00 -4.73
N MET A 169 20.00 4.34 -4.79
CA MET A 169 20.40 5.22 -3.69
C MET A 169 19.82 6.63 -3.85
N CYS A 170 19.97 7.43 -2.79
CA CYS A 170 19.72 8.85 -2.77
C CYS A 170 21.05 9.59 -2.57
N GLU A 171 21.38 10.49 -3.49
CA GLU A 171 22.48 11.44 -3.31
C GLU A 171 21.95 12.63 -2.53
N ILE A 172 22.60 12.92 -1.41
CA ILE A 172 22.27 14.04 -0.54
C ILE A 172 23.39 15.06 -0.64
N GLN A 173 23.01 16.32 -0.82
CA GLN A 173 23.90 17.46 -0.81
C GLN A 173 23.46 18.47 0.23
N VAL A 174 24.43 19.19 0.79
CA VAL A 174 24.20 20.19 1.83
C VAL A 174 24.98 21.46 1.53
N ASP A 175 24.31 22.59 1.68
CA ASP A 175 24.92 23.91 1.81
C ASP A 175 25.02 24.24 3.29
N ARG A 176 26.25 24.45 3.77
CA ARG A 176 26.57 24.72 5.17
C ARG A 176 26.44 26.19 5.54
N GLY A 177 26.04 27.07 4.62
CA GLY A 177 25.96 28.51 4.84
C GLY A 177 27.33 29.20 4.82
N ASP A 178 28.37 28.55 4.29
CA ASP A 178 29.75 29.05 4.23
C ASP A 178 30.08 29.76 2.90
N GLY A 179 29.08 29.99 2.05
CA GLY A 179 29.22 30.63 0.74
C GLY A 179 29.75 29.71 -0.37
N LYS A 180 29.99 28.42 -0.10
CA LYS A 180 30.43 27.46 -1.12
C LYS A 180 29.29 26.78 -1.89
N GLY A 181 28.05 27.00 -1.45
CA GLY A 181 26.87 26.37 -2.02
C GLY A 181 26.74 24.89 -1.62
N PHE A 182 25.98 24.13 -2.40
CA PHE A 182 25.74 22.71 -2.14
C PHE A 182 26.98 21.86 -2.44
N GLY A 183 27.50 21.18 -1.41
CA GLY A 183 28.49 20.12 -1.52
C GLY A 183 27.89 18.73 -1.33
N LEU A 184 28.55 17.70 -1.87
CA LEU A 184 28.17 16.31 -1.65
C LEU A 184 28.26 15.96 -0.15
N LEU A 185 27.18 15.44 0.42
CA LEU A 185 27.13 14.93 1.78
C LEU A 185 27.28 13.41 1.80
N ALA A 186 26.42 12.70 1.07
CA ALA A 186 26.36 11.25 1.11
C ALA A 186 25.68 10.65 -0.13
N PHE A 187 26.02 9.39 -0.41
CA PHE A 187 25.20 8.48 -1.20
C PHE A 187 24.59 7.47 -0.25
N ASP A 188 23.28 7.58 -0.03
CA ASP A 188 22.58 6.80 0.96
C ASP A 188 21.67 5.75 0.31
N SER A 189 21.89 4.48 0.67
CA SER A 189 21.08 3.35 0.19
C SER A 189 20.00 2.95 1.20
N THR A 190 19.97 3.55 2.38
CA THR A 190 19.00 3.23 3.43
C THR A 190 18.33 4.51 3.92
N PRO A 191 17.00 4.68 3.74
CA PRO A 191 16.25 5.84 4.21
C PRO A 191 16.62 6.35 5.60
N ASN A 192 16.61 7.69 5.74
CA ASN A 192 16.87 8.45 6.97
C ASN A 192 18.37 8.58 7.33
N TYR A 193 19.07 9.41 6.55
CA TYR A 193 20.48 9.68 6.75
C TYR A 193 20.73 10.54 8.00
N VAL A 194 21.72 10.18 8.80
CA VAL A 194 22.17 10.98 9.95
C VAL A 194 23.42 11.75 9.57
N ASP A 195 23.31 13.07 9.48
CA ASP A 195 24.44 13.96 9.28
C ASP A 195 25.17 14.22 10.61
N THR A 196 26.40 13.71 10.69
CA THR A 196 27.26 13.78 11.87
C THR A 196 28.27 14.92 11.80
N ALA A 197 28.13 15.86 10.85
CA ALA A 197 29.02 17.00 10.76
C ALA A 197 28.99 17.82 12.06
N PRO A 198 30.15 18.28 12.58
CA PRO A 198 30.19 19.13 13.76
C PRO A 198 29.38 20.40 13.54
N PHE A 199 28.64 20.81 14.57
CA PHE A 199 27.94 22.08 14.52
C PHE A 199 28.93 23.26 14.56
N PRO A 200 28.63 24.34 13.82
CA PRO A 200 29.50 25.53 13.77
C PRO A 200 29.40 26.31 15.08
N ALA A 201 30.42 27.12 15.42
CA ALA A 201 30.45 27.88 16.68
C ALA A 201 29.35 28.94 16.85
N ALA A 202 28.63 29.28 15.77
CA ALA A 202 27.51 30.21 15.79
C ALA A 202 26.32 29.57 15.07
N PRO A 203 25.08 29.84 15.51
CA PRO A 203 23.89 29.31 14.86
C PRO A 203 23.89 29.60 13.36
N THR A 204 23.80 28.54 12.56
CA THR A 204 23.96 28.62 11.11
C THR A 204 22.84 27.87 10.42
N LYS A 205 22.34 28.43 9.32
CA LYS A 205 21.33 27.76 8.50
C LYS A 205 22.01 26.73 7.59
N TRP A 206 21.61 25.48 7.73
CA TRP A 206 21.98 24.41 6.80
C TRP A 206 20.82 24.13 5.86
N THR A 207 21.12 23.95 4.57
CA THR A 207 20.13 23.65 3.54
C THR A 207 20.52 22.38 2.80
N TYR A 208 19.58 21.46 2.70
CA TYR A 208 19.75 20.14 2.10
C TYR A 208 18.95 20.05 0.81
N ARG A 209 19.47 19.27 -0.13
CA ARG A 209 18.73 18.80 -1.30
C ARG A 209 19.15 17.37 -1.61
N ALA A 210 18.27 16.63 -2.28
CA ALA A 210 18.56 15.25 -2.64
C ALA A 210 18.12 14.92 -4.07
N ILE A 211 18.75 13.94 -4.69
CA ILE A 211 18.36 13.38 -5.99
C ILE A 211 18.50 11.86 -5.96
N TYR A 212 17.64 11.13 -6.66
CA TYR A 212 17.78 9.68 -6.75
C TYR A 212 18.89 9.27 -7.72
N ARG A 213 19.41 8.06 -7.56
CA ARG A 213 20.34 7.45 -8.49
C ARG A 213 19.95 6.03 -8.87
N LEU A 214 20.35 5.65 -10.08
CA LEU A 214 20.33 4.30 -10.61
C LEU A 214 21.74 4.00 -11.12
N GLY A 215 22.42 3.06 -10.45
CA GLY A 215 23.86 2.86 -10.55
C GLY A 215 24.62 4.18 -10.39
N ASP A 216 25.51 4.45 -11.34
CA ASP A 216 26.35 5.64 -11.35
C ASP A 216 25.69 6.87 -11.99
N SER A 217 24.38 6.86 -12.22
CA SER A 217 23.66 7.98 -12.84
C SER A 217 22.65 8.63 -11.89
N GLN A 218 22.65 9.96 -11.84
CA GLN A 218 21.54 10.72 -11.26
C GLN A 218 20.31 10.54 -12.14
N VAL A 219 19.15 10.33 -11.52
CA VAL A 219 17.86 10.22 -12.21
C VAL A 219 16.85 11.18 -11.58
N GLY A 220 16.05 11.78 -12.43
CA GLY A 220 14.98 12.69 -12.03
C GLY A 220 15.44 14.12 -11.80
N GLN A 221 14.85 14.74 -10.79
CA GLN A 221 15.04 16.13 -10.40
C GLN A 221 15.50 16.20 -8.94
N TRP A 222 16.15 17.31 -8.61
CA TRP A 222 16.44 17.64 -7.22
C TRP A 222 15.14 17.80 -6.41
N SER A 223 15.19 17.38 -5.16
CA SER A 223 14.15 17.66 -4.17
C SER A 223 13.93 19.17 -4.03
N GLN A 224 12.79 19.54 -3.45
CA GLN A 224 12.70 20.88 -2.88
C GLN A 224 13.77 21.03 -1.78
N PRO A 225 14.47 22.18 -1.68
CA PRO A 225 15.44 22.39 -0.62
C PRO A 225 14.75 22.40 0.74
N ALA A 226 15.30 21.64 1.69
CA ALA A 226 14.85 21.62 3.07
C ALA A 226 15.92 22.27 3.96
N SER A 227 15.54 23.15 4.87
CA SER A 227 16.50 23.89 5.71
C SER A 227 16.14 23.82 7.18
N LEU A 228 17.17 23.89 8.03
CA LEU A 228 17.04 24.17 9.45
C LEU A 228 18.20 25.07 9.92
N THR A 229 18.06 25.63 11.12
CA THR A 229 19.17 26.28 11.81
C THR A 229 19.77 25.31 12.80
N VAL A 230 21.06 24.99 12.65
CA VAL A 230 21.80 24.23 13.66
C VAL A 230 22.27 25.17 14.76
N PRO A 231 22.21 24.75 16.04
CA PRO A 231 22.75 25.52 17.16
C PRO A 231 24.28 25.56 17.08
N GLY A 232 24.90 26.54 17.74
CA GLY A 232 26.34 26.60 17.94
C GLY A 232 26.79 26.24 19.34
#